data_AF-A0A954V981-F1
#
_entry.id   AF-A0A954V981-F1
#
_cell.length_a   1.000
_cell.length_b   1.000
_cell.length_c   1.000
_cell.angle_alpha   90.00
_cell.angle_beta   90.00
_cell.angle_gamma   90.00
#
_symmetry.space_group_name_H-M   'P 1'
#
loop_
_entity.id
_entity.type
_entity.pdbx_description
1 polymer ?
#
loop_
_entity_poly.entity_id
_entity_poly.type
_entity_poly.pdbx_seq_one_letter_code
_entity_poly.pdbx_strand_id
1 'polypeptide(L)'
;MICQDCGVEADTKHVTFYQNIGALVIRFPKSIDGNLCKSCVHRHFWTMTGVTLVLGWWGMISLIVSPFFVLNNVVRYVLCLGMSAVPPGAAPPELDDSAVQKVKPYVSELFERLNAGEDYHSVAKAVADKSGVTPGQVALFVRAVAAMQDRE
;
A
#
# COMPACT_ATOMS: atom_id res chain seq x y z
N MET A 1 -3.02 8.14 2.54
CA MET A 1 -2.67 7.02 3.43
C MET A 1 -1.17 6.77 3.41
N ILE A 2 -0.66 5.99 4.36
CA ILE A 2 0.74 5.58 4.40
C ILE A 2 0.96 4.44 3.39
N CYS A 3 1.95 4.60 2.50
CA CYS A 3 2.39 3.54 1.59
C CYS A 3 2.99 2.37 2.38
N GLN A 4 2.56 1.14 2.11
CA GLN A 4 3.04 -0.04 2.83
C GLN A 4 4.48 -0.46 2.45
N ASP A 5 5.02 0.06 1.34
CA ASP A 5 6.37 -0.24 0.87
C ASP A 5 7.40 0.82 1.30
N CYS A 6 7.13 2.11 1.08
CA CYS A 6 8.07 3.19 1.41
C CYS A 6 7.71 4.01 2.66
N GLY A 7 6.55 3.78 3.27
CA GLY A 7 6.14 4.45 4.51
C GLY A 7 5.75 5.93 4.37
N VAL A 8 5.85 6.53 3.19
CA VAL A 8 5.46 7.94 2.98
C VAL A 8 3.95 8.10 2.93
N GLU A 9 3.47 9.25 3.36
CA GLU A 9 2.07 9.63 3.22
C GLU A 9 1.77 10.12 1.80
N ALA A 10 0.92 9.40 1.08
CA ALA A 10 0.52 9.73 -0.28
C ALA A 10 -0.86 9.14 -0.63
N ASP A 11 -1.34 9.43 -1.83
CA ASP A 11 -2.43 8.65 -2.43
C ASP A 11 -1.95 7.22 -2.68
N THR A 12 -2.70 6.23 -2.19
CA THR A 12 -2.34 4.81 -2.26
C THR A 12 -3.48 4.00 -2.82
N LYS A 13 -3.16 2.95 -3.58
CA LYS A 13 -4.15 2.01 -4.09
C LYS A 13 -3.72 0.58 -3.81
N HIS A 14 -4.69 -0.26 -3.50
CA HIS A 14 -4.45 -1.68 -3.33
C HIS A 14 -4.13 -2.32 -4.68
N VAL A 15 -2.94 -2.91 -4.79
CA VAL A 15 -2.47 -3.58 -6.00
C VAL A 15 -1.77 -4.90 -5.65
N THR A 16 -1.87 -5.84 -6.57
CA THR A 16 -1.14 -7.11 -6.51
C THR A 16 -0.35 -7.28 -7.80
N PHE A 17 0.98 -7.36 -7.68
CA PHE A 17 1.87 -7.66 -8.80
C PHE A 17 2.51 -9.02 -8.63
N TYR A 18 2.69 -9.71 -9.76
CA TYR A 18 3.31 -11.03 -9.82
C TYR A 18 4.59 -10.98 -10.64
N GLN A 19 5.58 -11.71 -10.18
CA GLN A 19 6.82 -11.98 -10.87
C GLN A 19 6.96 -13.49 -11.08
N ASN A 20 7.38 -13.90 -12.27
CA ASN A 20 7.67 -15.29 -12.56
C ASN A 20 9.02 -15.42 -13.27
N ILE A 21 9.89 -16.25 -12.70
CA ILE A 21 11.15 -16.68 -13.32
C ILE A 21 10.99 -18.16 -13.66
N GLY A 22 11.07 -18.50 -14.95
CA GLY A 22 11.06 -19.86 -15.43
C GLY A 22 12.48 -20.42 -15.55
N ALA A 23 12.66 -21.68 -15.20
CA ALA A 23 13.92 -22.42 -15.34
C ALA A 23 13.61 -23.85 -15.81
N LEU A 24 13.46 -24.06 -17.13
CA LEU A 24 13.12 -25.31 -17.84
C LEU A 24 11.91 -26.08 -17.28
N VAL A 25 12.01 -26.62 -16.07
CA VAL A 25 10.98 -27.37 -15.33
C VAL A 25 10.54 -26.65 -14.04
N ILE A 26 11.42 -25.88 -13.41
CA ILE A 26 11.19 -25.20 -12.12
C ILE A 26 10.74 -23.75 -12.37
N ARG A 27 9.95 -23.20 -11.44
CA ARG A 27 9.58 -21.77 -11.43
C ARG A 27 9.87 -21.14 -10.07
N PHE A 28 10.22 -19.86 -10.08
CA PHE A 28 10.39 -19.05 -8.87
C PHE A 28 9.40 -17.89 -8.90
N PRO A 29 8.18 -18.08 -8.36
CA PRO A 29 7.19 -17.02 -8.26
C PRO A 29 7.53 -16.06 -7.12
N LYS A 30 7.24 -14.78 -7.33
CA LYS A 30 7.24 -13.76 -6.27
C LYS A 30 6.02 -12.86 -6.46
N SER A 31 5.46 -12.34 -5.38
CA SER A 31 4.36 -11.39 -5.44
C SER A 31 4.54 -10.28 -4.43
N ILE A 32 3.94 -9.14 -4.72
CA ILE A 32 3.70 -8.06 -3.76
C ILE A 32 2.21 -7.76 -3.77
N ASP A 33 1.65 -7.60 -2.58
CA ASP A 33 0.24 -7.31 -2.35
C ASP A 33 0.16 -6.22 -1.29
N GLY A 34 -0.55 -5.12 -1.58
CA GLY A 34 -0.72 -4.06 -0.61
C GLY A 34 -1.16 -2.72 -1.19
N ASN A 35 -1.35 -1.75 -0.28
CA ASN A 35 -1.62 -0.35 -0.59
C ASN A 35 -0.33 0.40 -0.89
N LEU A 36 -0.09 0.68 -2.17
CA LEU A 36 1.16 1.28 -2.65
C LEU A 36 0.92 2.68 -3.22
N CYS A 37 1.89 3.58 -3.04
CA CYS A 37 1.88 4.89 -3.68
C CYS A 37 2.29 4.80 -5.15
N LYS A 38 1.98 5.83 -5.95
CA LYS A 38 2.27 5.86 -7.39
C LYS A 38 3.73 5.55 -7.74
N SER A 39 4.69 6.08 -6.97
CA SER A 39 6.13 5.83 -7.17
C SER A 39 6.48 4.35 -6.94
N CYS A 40 6.01 3.77 -5.84
CA CYS A 40 6.20 2.35 -5.53
C CYS A 40 5.52 1.44 -6.57
N VAL A 41 4.30 1.76 -6.99
CA VAL A 41 3.58 1.04 -8.05
C VAL A 41 4.41 1.01 -9.33
N HIS A 42 4.92 2.16 -9.77
CA HIS A 42 5.74 2.26 -10.97
C HIS A 42 7.02 1.43 -10.86
N ARG A 43 7.73 1.53 -9.73
CA ARG A 43 8.94 0.75 -9.46
C ARG A 43 8.68 -0.75 -9.51
N HIS A 44 7.72 -1.24 -8.73
CA HIS A 44 7.40 -2.67 -8.65
C HIS A 44 6.87 -3.21 -9.98
N PHE A 45 6.06 -2.44 -10.71
CA PHE A 45 5.61 -2.82 -12.04
C PHE A 45 6.79 -3.09 -12.97
N TRP A 46 7.73 -2.15 -13.10
CA TRP A 46 8.87 -2.29 -14.01
C TRP A 46 9.85 -3.37 -13.57
N THR A 47 10.11 -3.50 -12.27
CA THR A 47 10.96 -4.58 -11.76
C THR A 47 10.33 -5.94 -12.00
N MET A 48 9.10 -6.18 -11.53
CA MET A 48 8.49 -7.51 -11.58
C MET A 48 8.05 -7.91 -12.98
N THR A 49 7.47 -6.97 -13.74
CA THR A 49 7.03 -7.22 -15.12
C THR A 49 8.25 -7.32 -16.03
N GLY A 50 9.27 -6.47 -15.86
CA GLY A 50 10.51 -6.55 -16.63
C GLY A 50 11.23 -7.88 -16.39
N VAL A 51 11.35 -8.32 -15.14
CA VAL A 51 11.90 -9.65 -14.82
C VAL A 51 11.07 -10.77 -15.45
N THR A 52 9.74 -10.70 -15.37
CA THR A 52 8.86 -11.73 -15.98
C THR A 52 8.94 -11.74 -17.50
N LEU A 53 9.10 -10.57 -18.14
CA LEU A 53 9.24 -10.44 -19.60
C LEU A 53 10.58 -10.92 -20.12
N VAL A 54 11.63 -10.98 -19.30
CA VAL A 54 12.95 -11.48 -19.74
C VAL A 54 13.17 -12.91 -19.28
N LEU A 55 12.80 -13.23 -18.04
CA LEU A 55 13.10 -14.50 -17.38
C LEU A 55 11.89 -15.43 -17.24
N GLY A 56 10.69 -15.02 -17.62
CA GLY A 56 9.49 -15.83 -17.51
C GLY A 56 9.30 -16.87 -18.62
N TRP A 57 10.12 -16.88 -19.67
CA TRP A 57 9.87 -17.70 -20.86
C TRP A 57 10.65 -19.02 -20.91
N TRP A 58 11.65 -19.20 -20.05
CA TRP A 58 12.63 -20.28 -20.16
C TRP A 58 12.15 -21.66 -19.67
N GLY A 59 10.87 -21.80 -19.30
CA GLY A 59 10.30 -23.08 -18.88
C GLY A 59 8.96 -23.35 -19.55
N MET A 60 8.66 -24.62 -19.84
CA MET A 60 7.46 -25.01 -20.60
C MET A 60 6.16 -24.49 -19.97
N ILE A 61 6.01 -24.63 -18.65
CA ILE A 61 4.86 -24.11 -17.89
C ILE A 61 4.88 -22.57 -17.87
N SER A 62 6.06 -21.98 -17.78
CA SER A 62 6.21 -20.53 -17.66
C SER A 62 5.88 -19.82 -18.98
N LEU A 63 6.04 -20.48 -20.12
CA LEU A 63 5.63 -19.96 -21.42
C LEU A 63 4.12 -19.63 -21.49
N ILE A 64 3.30 -20.42 -20.79
CA ILE A 64 1.84 -20.23 -20.75
C ILE A 64 1.45 -19.27 -19.62
N VAL A 65 2.09 -19.37 -18.45
CA VAL A 65 1.71 -18.60 -17.25
C VAL A 65 2.18 -17.15 -17.31
N SER A 66 3.38 -16.90 -17.85
CA SER A 66 3.97 -15.56 -17.91
C SER A 66 3.11 -14.52 -18.65
N PRO A 67 2.45 -14.82 -19.79
CA PRO A 67 1.48 -13.91 -20.42
C PRO A 67 0.37 -13.43 -19.47
N PHE A 68 -0.18 -14.33 -18.64
CA PHE A 68 -1.23 -13.95 -17.69
C PHE A 68 -0.73 -13.02 -16.59
N PHE A 69 0.48 -13.26 -16.07
CA PHE A 69 1.08 -12.37 -15.07
C PHE A 69 1.42 -11.00 -15.66
N VAL A 70 1.97 -10.96 -16.87
CA VAL A 70 2.22 -9.71 -17.58
C VAL A 70 0.91 -8.95 -17.80
N LEU A 71 -0.14 -9.63 -18.27
CA LEU A 71 -1.44 -9.00 -18.49
C LEU A 71 -2.04 -8.45 -17.18
N ASN A 72 -2.04 -9.24 -16.10
CA ASN A 72 -2.51 -8.78 -14.79
C ASN A 72 -1.74 -7.54 -14.33
N ASN A 73 -0.40 -7.58 -14.39
CA ASN A 73 0.42 -6.46 -13.96
C ASN A 73 0.15 -5.20 -14.80
N VAL A 74 -0.01 -5.34 -16.12
CA VAL A 74 -0.35 -4.21 -17.01
C VAL A 74 -1.71 -3.62 -16.66
N VAL A 75 -2.74 -4.44 -16.49
CA VAL A 75 -4.09 -3.97 -16.11
C VAL A 75 -4.04 -3.22 -14.77
N ARG A 76 -3.39 -3.80 -13.75
CA ARG A 76 -3.25 -3.16 -12.43
C ARG A 76 -2.47 -1.85 -12.51
N TYR A 77 -1.42 -1.80 -13.30
CA TYR A 77 -0.62 -0.59 -13.52
C TYR A 77 -1.42 0.51 -14.20
N VAL A 78 -2.16 0.19 -15.27
CA VAL A 78 -3.02 1.15 -15.98
C VAL A 78 -4.08 1.75 -15.06
N LEU A 79 -4.69 0.92 -14.21
CA LEU A 79 -5.67 1.39 -13.20
C LEU A 79 -5.08 2.33 -12.15
N CYS A 80 -3.75 2.44 -12.05
CA CYS A 80 -3.05 3.31 -11.10
C CYS A 80 -2.47 4.58 -11.76
N LEU A 81 -2.53 4.71 -13.09
CA LEU A 81 -1.98 5.88 -13.79
C LEU A 81 -2.67 7.19 -13.38
N GLY A 82 -3.95 7.12 -13.00
CA GLY A 82 -4.75 8.25 -12.52
C GLY A 82 -4.47 8.69 -11.09
N MET A 83 -3.61 8.00 -10.34
CA MET A 83 -3.27 8.38 -8.96
C MET A 83 -2.52 9.72 -8.92
N SER A 84 -2.66 10.45 -7.82
CA SER A 84 -1.86 11.64 -7.56
C SER A 84 -0.36 11.30 -7.45
N ALA A 85 0.50 12.20 -7.91
CA ALA A 85 1.94 12.03 -7.74
C ALA A 85 2.33 12.18 -6.26
N VAL A 86 3.38 11.48 -5.85
CA VAL A 86 3.95 11.65 -4.51
C VAL A 86 4.65 13.02 -4.46
N PRO A 87 4.37 13.88 -3.46
CA PRO A 87 5.02 15.17 -3.33
C PRO A 87 6.54 15.05 -3.27
N PRO A 88 7.31 15.93 -3.95
CA PRO A 88 8.77 15.94 -3.85
C PRO A 88 9.20 16.18 -2.40
N GLY A 89 10.05 15.31 -1.86
CA GLY A 89 10.52 15.41 -0.47
C GLY A 89 9.56 14.89 0.60
N ALA A 90 8.51 14.16 0.21
CA ALA A 90 7.62 13.50 1.19
C ALA A 90 8.41 12.54 2.08
N ALA A 91 8.32 12.74 3.40
CA ALA A 91 8.89 11.87 4.41
C ALA A 91 7.80 10.98 5.04
N PRO A 92 8.16 9.85 5.67
CA PRO A 92 7.23 9.13 6.52
C PRO A 92 6.67 10.05 7.62
N PRO A 93 5.36 10.01 7.89
CA PRO A 93 4.81 10.79 8.99
C PRO A 93 5.36 10.26 10.32
N GLU A 94 5.59 11.16 11.27
CA GLU A 94 5.99 10.80 12.63
C GLU A 94 4.84 11.10 13.59
N LEU A 95 4.66 10.21 14.57
CA LEU A 95 3.67 10.38 15.63
C LEU A 95 4.35 11.04 16.83
N ASP A 96 4.26 12.37 16.90
CA ASP A 96 4.76 13.18 18.01
C ASP A 96 3.69 13.37 19.09
N ASP A 97 4.12 13.77 20.30
CA ASP A 97 3.21 14.00 21.43
C ASP A 97 2.14 15.04 21.13
N SER A 98 2.46 16.03 20.27
CA SER A 98 1.51 17.06 19.88
C SER A 98 0.39 16.49 18.98
N ALA A 99 0.70 15.61 18.03
CA ALA A 99 -0.30 14.94 17.22
C ALA A 99 -1.18 14.02 18.07
N VAL A 100 -0.60 13.28 19.02
CA VAL A 100 -1.37 12.44 19.95
C VAL A 100 -2.37 13.28 20.75
N GLN A 101 -1.95 14.43 21.29
CA GLN A 101 -2.84 15.32 22.05
C GLN A 101 -3.98 15.88 21.19
N LYS A 102 -3.73 16.17 19.91
CA LYS A 102 -4.76 16.65 18.97
C LYS A 102 -5.75 15.56 18.57
N VAL A 103 -5.32 14.30 18.47
CA VAL A 103 -6.19 13.17 18.12
C VAL A 103 -7.03 12.70 19.31
N LYS A 104 -6.49 12.74 20.54
CA LYS A 104 -7.13 12.25 21.78
C LYS A 104 -8.62 12.61 21.95
N PRO A 105 -9.06 13.86 21.72
CA PRO A 105 -10.47 14.24 21.88
C PRO A 105 -11.42 13.52 20.92
N TYR A 106 -10.93 13.03 19.78
CA TYR A 106 -11.73 12.41 18.72
C TYR A 106 -11.63 10.87 18.72
N VAL A 107 -10.96 10.28 19.71
CA VAL A 107 -10.69 8.83 19.75
C VAL A 107 -11.96 7.99 19.87
N SER A 108 -12.93 8.43 20.66
CA SER A 108 -14.22 7.73 20.80
C SER A 108 -14.96 7.68 19.46
N GLU A 109 -15.10 8.83 18.79
CA GLU A 109 -15.71 8.93 17.45
C GLU A 109 -14.97 8.06 16.42
N LEU A 110 -13.63 8.11 16.45
CA LEU A 110 -12.78 7.32 15.55
C LEU A 110 -13.07 5.82 15.67
N PHE A 111 -13.01 5.27 16.88
CA PHE A 111 -13.23 3.83 17.09
C PHE A 111 -14.68 3.43 16.90
N GLU A 112 -15.65 4.28 17.25
CA GLU A 112 -17.07 4.01 17.01
C GLU A 112 -17.35 3.82 15.52
N ARG A 113 -16.86 4.73 14.66
CA ARG A 113 -17.04 4.65 13.20
C ARG A 113 -16.30 3.47 12.57
N LEU A 114 -15.10 3.17 13.04
CA LEU A 114 -14.35 1.99 12.58
C LEU A 114 -15.06 0.69 12.97
N ASN A 115 -15.59 0.61 14.19
CA ASN A 115 -16.36 -0.55 14.66
C ASN A 115 -17.72 -0.68 13.94
N ALA A 116 -18.29 0.43 13.46
CA ALA A 116 -19.47 0.42 12.59
C ALA A 116 -19.18 -0.11 11.17
N GLY A 117 -17.91 -0.39 10.84
CA GLY A 117 -17.50 -0.93 9.54
C GLY A 117 -17.29 0.13 8.46
N GLU A 118 -17.18 1.42 8.83
CA GLU A 118 -16.83 2.46 7.86
C GLU A 118 -15.41 2.27 7.30
N ASP A 119 -15.20 2.72 6.06
CA ASP A 119 -13.89 2.63 5.42
C ASP A 119 -12.84 3.42 6.20
N TYR A 120 -11.76 2.73 6.58
CA TYR A 120 -10.69 3.28 7.40
C TYR A 120 -10.07 4.55 6.82
N HIS A 121 -9.89 4.62 5.50
CA HIS A 121 -9.33 5.82 4.86
C HIS A 121 -10.26 7.02 5.00
N SER A 122 -11.56 6.83 4.82
CA SER A 122 -12.57 7.88 5.01
C SER A 122 -12.63 8.39 6.45
N VAL A 123 -12.56 7.50 7.44
CA VAL A 123 -12.61 7.86 8.87
C VAL A 123 -11.33 8.57 9.28
N ALA A 124 -10.16 8.03 8.91
CA ALA A 124 -8.86 8.63 9.22
C ALA A 124 -8.74 10.05 8.64
N LYS A 125 -9.23 10.27 7.42
CA LYS A 125 -9.27 11.59 6.79
C LYS A 125 -10.19 12.56 7.55
N ALA A 126 -11.39 12.12 7.91
CA ALA A 126 -12.35 12.96 8.63
C ALA A 126 -11.83 13.41 10.01
N VAL A 127 -11.17 12.52 10.75
CA VAL A 127 -10.56 12.84 12.05
C VAL A 127 -9.34 13.74 11.87
N ALA A 128 -8.52 13.48 10.85
CA ALA A 128 -7.38 14.33 10.51
C ALA A 128 -7.82 15.79 10.24
N ASP A 129 -8.86 15.97 9.42
CA ASP A 129 -9.43 17.28 9.09
C ASP A 129 -9.94 18.02 10.33
N LYS A 130 -10.56 17.33 11.30
CA LYS A 130 -11.07 17.91 12.57
C LYS A 130 -9.96 18.28 13.56
N SER A 131 -8.93 17.45 13.65
CA SER A 131 -7.83 17.56 14.63
C SER A 131 -6.66 18.42 14.15
N GLY A 132 -6.60 18.72 12.85
CA GLY A 132 -5.49 19.46 12.25
C GLY A 132 -4.17 18.68 12.24
N VAL A 133 -4.25 17.34 12.15
CA VAL A 133 -3.10 16.43 11.96
C VAL A 133 -3.21 15.74 10.60
N THR A 134 -2.17 15.02 10.18
CA THR A 134 -2.27 14.29 8.90
C THR A 134 -3.01 12.95 9.06
N PRO A 135 -3.71 12.47 8.01
CA PRO A 135 -4.29 11.12 7.99
C PRO A 135 -3.26 10.03 8.33
N GLY A 136 -2.00 10.21 7.93
CA GLY A 136 -0.89 9.33 8.30
C GLY A 136 -0.65 9.28 9.81
N GLN A 137 -0.70 10.41 10.51
CA GLN A 137 -0.55 10.45 11.97
C GLN A 137 -1.72 9.76 12.68
N VAL A 138 -2.95 9.94 12.21
CA VAL A 138 -4.12 9.19 12.71
C VAL A 138 -3.91 7.70 12.51
N ALA A 139 -3.37 7.30 11.36
CA ALA A 139 -3.10 5.89 11.07
C ALA A 139 -2.06 5.27 11.99
N LEU A 140 -0.97 6.00 12.26
CA LEU A 140 0.05 5.59 13.23
C LEU A 140 -0.51 5.48 14.65
N PHE A 141 -1.38 6.41 15.05
CA PHE A 141 -2.05 6.36 16.34
C PHE A 141 -2.91 5.09 16.48
N VAL A 142 -3.76 4.79 15.50
CA VAL A 142 -4.59 3.57 15.52
C VAL A 142 -3.72 2.31 15.61
N ARG A 143 -2.63 2.24 14.84
CA ARG A 143 -1.69 1.12 14.89
C ARG A 143 -1.01 0.99 16.26
N ALA A 144 -0.63 2.11 16.87
CA ALA A 144 -0.03 2.13 18.21
C ALA A 144 -1.01 1.63 19.28
N VAL A 145 -2.27 2.06 19.22
CA VAL A 145 -3.32 1.60 20.15
C VAL A 145 -3.62 0.11 19.97
N ALA A 146 -3.78 -0.37 18.73
CA ALA A 146 -4.00 -1.80 18.46
C ALA A 146 -2.83 -2.66 19.00
N ALA A 147 -1.59 -2.21 18.81
CA ALA A 147 -0.41 -2.89 19.32
C ALA A 147 -0.28 -2.88 20.86
N MET A 148 -1.00 -1.99 21.56
CA MET A 148 -1.11 -2.01 23.02
C MET A 148 -2.18 -3.00 23.49
N GLN A 149 -3.33 -3.05 22.81
CA GLN A 149 -4.42 -3.99 23.13
C GLN A 149 -4.01 -5.45 22.95
N ASP A 150 -3.19 -5.76 21.94
CA ASP A 150 -2.68 -7.13 21.70
C ASP A 150 -1.71 -7.62 22.80
N ARG A 151 -1.27 -6.75 23.72
CA ARG A 151 -0.32 -7.08 24.80
C ARG A 151 -1.00 -7.36 26.14
N GLU A 152 -2.30 -7.09 26.27
CA GLU A 152 -3.12 -7.34 27.46
C GLU A 152 -3.86 -8.68 27.36
#